data_AF-A0A2V9PNN7-F1
#
_entry.id   AF-A0A2V9PNN7-F1
#
_cell.length_a   1.000
_cell.length_b   1.000
_cell.length_c   1.000
_cell.angle_alpha   90.00
_cell.angle_beta   90.00
_cell.angle_gamma   90.00
#
_symmetry.space_group_name_H-M   'P 1'
#
loop_
_entity.id
_entity.type
_entity.pdbx_description
1 polymer ?
#
loop_
_entity_poly.entity_id
_entity_poly.type
_entity_poly.pdbx_seq_one_letter_code
_entity_poly.pdbx_strand_id
1 'polypeptide(L)'
;QRNKGPHEINQRLLRAFSELGKQISAALPNARAVIDGEICSLDRRGRPQFKNLLFHRGNPPCFFAFDLLTYGKDLRTERLLDRKQELRRLLARSPDSLL
;
A
#
# COMPACT_ATOMS: atom_id res chain seq x y z
N GLN A 1 -20.89 5.54 18.71
CA GLN A 1 -19.45 5.22 18.71
C GLN A 1 -19.24 4.04 17.75
N ARG A 2 -18.63 4.26 16.57
CA ARG A 2 -18.36 3.17 15.61
C ARG A 2 -16.90 2.79 15.71
N ASN A 3 -16.64 1.59 16.21
CA ASN A 3 -15.32 0.96 16.24
C ASN A 3 -14.82 0.77 14.81
N LYS A 4 -13.86 1.60 14.39
CA LYS A 4 -13.11 1.37 13.16
C LYS A 4 -11.96 0.41 13.47
N GLY A 5 -12.06 -0.81 12.95
CA GLY A 5 -11.02 -1.83 13.05
C GLY A 5 -9.70 -1.39 12.41
N PRO A 6 -8.59 -2.09 12.70
CA PRO A 6 -7.21 -1.68 12.35
C PRO A 6 -6.86 -1.65 10.85
N HIS A 7 -7.81 -1.85 9.95
CA HIS A 7 -7.56 -1.96 8.51
C HIS A 7 -8.39 -0.94 7.72
N GLU A 8 -8.23 0.36 7.98
CA GLU A 8 -8.85 1.39 7.14
C GLU A 8 -7.93 1.71 5.95
N ILE A 9 -7.87 0.77 5.00
CA ILE A 9 -7.47 1.07 3.63
C ILE A 9 -8.57 1.98 3.06
N ASN A 10 -8.20 3.09 2.42
CA ASN A 10 -9.13 4.11 1.90
C ASN A 10 -10.40 3.49 1.28
N GLN A 11 -11.58 3.78 1.84
CA GLN A 11 -12.85 3.11 1.50
C GLN A 11 -13.26 3.20 0.01
N ARG A 12 -12.66 4.12 -0.76
CA ARG A 12 -12.84 4.25 -2.21
C ARG A 12 -11.96 3.29 -3.03
N LEU A 13 -10.74 3.03 -2.56
CA LEU A 13 -9.79 2.08 -3.18
C LEU A 13 -10.21 0.62 -2.95
N LEU A 14 -10.84 0.34 -1.79
CA LEU A 14 -11.34 -0.99 -1.44
C LEU A 14 -12.37 -1.57 -2.42
N ARG A 15 -13.11 -0.75 -3.18
CA ARG A 15 -14.13 -1.26 -4.11
C ARG A 15 -13.56 -1.74 -5.44
N ALA A 16 -12.57 -1.04 -6.00
CA ALA A 16 -11.97 -1.40 -7.28
C ALA A 16 -10.83 -2.43 -7.14
N PHE A 17 -10.12 -2.42 -6.00
CA PHE A 17 -8.92 -3.23 -5.79
C PHE A 17 -8.99 -4.03 -4.48
N SER A 18 -10.16 -4.62 -4.20
CA SER A 18 -10.41 -5.35 -2.95
C SER A 18 -9.40 -6.46 -2.68
N GLU A 19 -9.03 -7.22 -3.72
CA GLU A 19 -8.08 -8.32 -3.58
C GLU A 19 -6.66 -7.84 -3.26
N LEU A 20 -6.19 -6.79 -3.93
CA LEU A 20 -4.92 -6.14 -3.60
C LEU A 20 -4.93 -5.60 -2.17
N GLY A 21 -6.05 -5.02 -1.73
CA GLY A 21 -6.23 -4.58 -0.34
C GLY A 21 -6.09 -5.71 0.68
N LYS A 22 -6.64 -6.90 0.39
CA LYS A 22 -6.47 -8.08 1.24
C LYS A 22 -5.02 -8.55 1.28
N GLN A 23 -4.33 -8.59 0.14
CA GLN A 23 -2.92 -8.98 0.05
C GLN A 23 -2.03 -8.05 0.88
N ILE A 24 -2.23 -6.72 0.76
CA ILE A 24 -1.52 -5.73 1.58
C ILE A 24 -1.79 -5.95 3.07
N SER A 25 -3.07 -6.13 3.45
CA SER A 25 -3.42 -6.35 4.86
C SER A 25 -2.86 -7.65 5.42
N ALA A 26 -2.74 -8.70 4.60
CA ALA A 26 -2.21 -10.00 5.01
C ALA A 26 -0.69 -9.95 5.24
N ALA A 27 0.04 -9.18 4.46
CA ALA A 27 1.48 -9.08 4.58
C ALA A 27 1.96 -8.09 5.66
N LEU A 28 1.08 -7.20 6.12
CA LEU A 28 1.33 -6.27 7.23
C LEU A 28 0.41 -6.60 8.43
N PRO A 29 0.47 -7.82 8.98
CA PRO A 29 -0.42 -8.22 10.05
C PRO A 29 -0.15 -7.35 11.29
N ASN A 30 -1.23 -6.86 11.92
CA ASN A 30 -1.19 -6.01 13.11
C ASN A 30 -0.55 -4.62 12.94
N ALA A 31 -0.20 -4.20 11.72
CA ALA A 31 0.26 -2.84 11.48
C ALA A 31 -0.93 -1.88 11.40
N ARG A 32 -1.02 -0.94 12.35
CA ARG A 32 -1.84 0.28 12.18
C ARG A 32 -0.98 1.36 11.55
N ALA A 33 -1.02 1.42 10.23
CA ALA A 33 -0.24 2.35 9.44
C ALA A 33 -1.09 3.02 8.35
N VAL A 34 -0.72 4.26 8.03
CA VAL A 34 -1.16 4.95 6.81
C VAL A 34 0.06 5.03 5.90
N ILE A 35 0.03 4.26 4.82
CA ILE A 35 1.08 4.19 3.81
C ILE A 35 0.57 4.93 2.58
N ASP A 36 1.39 5.84 2.06
CA ASP A 36 1.13 6.50 0.78
C ASP A 36 1.85 5.74 -0.34
N GLY A 37 1.19 5.66 -1.50
CA GLY A 37 1.66 4.84 -2.60
C GLY A 37 0.78 4.91 -3.85
N GLU A 38 1.27 4.29 -4.92
CA GLU A 38 0.62 4.27 -6.24
C GLU A 38 0.16 2.85 -6.59
N ILE A 39 -1.06 2.69 -7.10
CA ILE A 39 -1.49 1.42 -7.70
C ILE A 39 -1.10 1.41 -9.17
N CYS A 40 -0.44 0.34 -9.60
CA CYS A 40 0.04 0.18 -10.98
C CYS A 40 -0.38 -1.18 -11.55
N SER A 41 -0.65 -1.24 -12.85
CA SER A 41 -0.55 -2.50 -13.63
C SER A 41 0.71 -2.43 -14.46
N LEU A 42 1.57 -3.44 -14.41
CA LEU A 42 2.88 -3.42 -15.09
C LEU A 42 2.85 -4.34 -16.32
N ASP A 43 3.58 -3.95 -17.37
CA ASP A 43 3.91 -4.89 -18.45
C ASP A 43 5.08 -5.81 -18.06
N ARG A 44 5.47 -6.71 -18.97
CA ARG A 44 6.59 -7.66 -18.76
C ARG A 44 7.96 -6.97 -18.58
N ARG A 45 8.07 -5.68 -18.91
CA ARG A 45 9.29 -4.87 -18.75
C ARG A 45 9.22 -4.00 -17.50
N GLY A 46 8.19 -4.16 -16.66
CA GLY A 46 7.98 -3.38 -15.44
C GLY A 46 7.46 -1.96 -15.69
N ARG A 47 6.92 -1.65 -16.88
CA ARG A 47 6.42 -0.31 -17.18
C ARG A 47 4.96 -0.17 -16.76
N PRO A 48 4.58 0.91 -16.05
CA PRO A 48 3.18 1.19 -15.72
C PRO A 48 2.30 1.33 -16.96
N GLN A 49 1.19 0.61 -16.96
CA GLN A 49 0.18 0.57 -18.03
C GLN A 49 -1.14 1.16 -17.50
N PHE A 50 -1.23 2.49 -17.50
CA PHE A 50 -2.38 3.21 -16.92
C PHE A 50 -3.74 2.80 -17.54
N LYS A 51 -3.79 2.61 -18.87
CA LYS A 51 -5.02 2.14 -19.55
C LYS A 51 -5.45 0.75 -19.07
N ASN A 52 -4.50 -0.14 -18.85
CA ASN A 52 -4.78 -1.48 -18.36
C ASN A 52 -5.37 -1.45 -16.94
N LEU A 53 -4.82 -0.58 -16.09
CA LEU A 53 -5.36 -0.34 -14.74
C LEU A 53 -6.80 0.18 -14.77
N LEU A 54 -7.11 1.19 -15.60
CA LEU A 54 -8.46 1.77 -15.69
C LEU A 54 -9.52 0.75 -16.16
N PHE A 55 -9.15 -0.09 -17.12
CA PHE A 55 -10.08 -1.06 -17.73
C PHE A 55 -9.99 -2.47 -17.11
N HIS A 56 -9.23 -2.64 -16.02
CA HIS A 56 -9.03 -3.93 -15.34
C HIS A 56 -8.56 -5.04 -16.31
N ARG A 57 -7.57 -4.73 -17.16
CA ARG A 57 -6.99 -5.64 -18.17
C ARG A 57 -5.52 -5.95 -17.88
N GLY A 58 -5.00 -7.02 -18.46
CA GLY A 58 -3.58 -7.36 -18.38
C GLY A 58 -3.18 -7.98 -17.04
N ASN A 59 -1.98 -7.65 -16.56
CA ASN A 59 -1.45 -8.20 -15.32
C ASN A 59 -2.20 -7.65 -14.10
N PRO A 60 -2.29 -8.43 -13.00
CA PRO A 60 -2.86 -7.97 -11.74
C PRO A 60 -2.26 -6.64 -11.27
N PRO A 61 -3.06 -5.76 -10.67
CA PRO A 61 -2.55 -4.52 -10.09
C PRO A 61 -1.64 -4.81 -8.90
N CYS A 62 -0.63 -3.96 -8.71
CA CYS A 62 0.32 -3.96 -7.61
C CYS A 62 0.33 -2.58 -6.94
N PHE A 63 0.89 -2.48 -5.73
CA PHE A 63 0.95 -1.25 -4.95
C PHE A 63 2.40 -0.87 -4.65
N PHE A 64 2.82 0.30 -5.12
CA PHE A 64 4.14 0.87 -4.86
C PHE A 64 4.07 1.88 -3.71
N ALA A 65 4.44 1.44 -2.51
CA ALA A 65 4.54 2.31 -1.35
C ALA A 65 5.77 3.23 -1.44
N PHE A 66 5.59 4.54 -1.17
CA PHE A 66 6.70 5.51 -1.20
C PHE A 66 6.79 6.44 0.01
N ASP A 67 5.76 6.50 0.87
CA ASP A 67 5.80 7.27 2.14
C ASP A 67 5.03 6.56 3.26
N LEU A 68 5.38 6.85 4.51
CA LEU A 68 4.71 6.35 5.71
C LEU A 68 4.26 7.55 6.55
N LEU A 69 2.94 7.77 6.60
CA LEU A 69 2.34 8.93 7.25
C LEU A 69 2.02 8.66 8.71
N THR A 70 1.66 7.42 9.07
CA THR A 70 1.44 7.01 10.46
C THR A 70 1.94 5.59 10.69
N TYR A 71 2.49 5.33 11.89
CA TYR A 71 2.80 3.99 12.39
C TYR A 71 3.00 4.04 13.91
N GLY A 72 1.95 3.71 14.67
CA GLY A 72 1.91 3.90 16.13
C GLY A 72 1.86 5.38 16.60
N LYS A 73 2.38 6.31 15.78
CA LYS A 73 2.30 7.77 15.92
C LYS A 73 2.10 8.42 14.55
N ASP A 74 1.74 9.70 14.54
CA ASP A 74 1.77 10.55 13.34
C ASP A 74 3.24 10.86 12.99
N LEU A 75 3.62 10.65 11.73
CA LEU A 75 4.97 10.88 11.23
C LEU A 75 5.05 12.08 10.30
N ARG A 76 3.95 12.78 10.00
CA ARG A 76 3.92 13.85 8.99
C ARG A 76 4.81 15.04 9.31
N THR A 77 5.16 15.23 10.59
CA THR A 77 6.12 16.26 11.05
C THR A 77 7.58 15.83 10.95
N GLU A 78 7.85 14.53 10.77
CA GLU A 78 9.19 13.98 10.60
C GLU A 78 9.71 14.26 9.18
N ARG A 79 11.03 14.22 9.01
CA ARG A 79 11.65 14.44 7.69
C ARG A 79 11.27 13.30 6.73
N LEU A 80 11.08 13.62 5.45
CA LEU A 80 10.75 12.63 4.41
C LEU A 80 11.72 11.45 4.37
N LEU A 81 13.02 11.69 4.60
CA LEU A 81 14.02 10.62 4.61
C LEU A 81 13.81 9.64 5.77
N ASP A 82 13.45 10.16 6.95
CA ASP A 82 13.19 9.34 8.14
C ASP A 82 11.92 8.50 7.94
N ARG A 83 10.85 9.10 7.38
CA ARG A 83 9.62 8.36 7.02
C ARG A 83 9.87 7.24 6.01
N LYS A 84 10.68 7.50 4.98
CA LYS A 84 11.09 6.48 4.00
C LYS A 84 11.94 5.38 4.64
N GLN A 85 12.75 5.69 5.66
CA GLN A 85 13.52 4.68 6.38
C GLN A 85 12.60 3.81 7.22
N GLU A 86 11.64 4.40 7.94
CA GLU A 86 10.64 3.64 8.70
C GLU A 86 9.76 2.78 7.79
N LEU A 87 9.37 3.29 6.61
CA LEU A 87 8.65 2.50 5.61
C LEU A 87 9.44 1.24 5.23
N ARG A 88 10.74 1.36 4.95
CA ARG A 88 11.59 0.20 4.63
C ARG A 88 11.68 -0.79 5.79
N ARG A 89 11.78 -0.31 7.04
CA ARG A 89 11.79 -1.19 8.22
C ARG A 89 10.47 -1.92 8.40
N LEU A 90 9.35 -1.24 8.14
CA LEU A 90 8.02 -1.84 8.18
C LEU A 90 7.88 -2.95 7.12
N LEU A 91 8.26 -2.66 5.88
CA LEU A 91 8.15 -3.59 4.74
C LEU A 91 9.14 -4.76 4.82
N ALA A 92 10.32 -4.58 5.42
CA ALA A 92 11.30 -5.67 5.62
C ALA A 92 10.80 -6.78 6.55
N ARG A 93 9.70 -6.55 7.27
CA ARG A 93 9.04 -7.57 8.13
C ARG A 93 7.95 -8.33 7.38
N SER A 94 7.63 -7.92 6.15
CA SER A 94 6.65 -8.58 5.30
C SER A 94 7.33 -9.62 4.42
N PRO A 95 6.67 -10.75 4.11
CA PRO A 95 7.17 -11.71 3.15
C PRO A 95 7.30 -11.07 1.75
N ASP A 96 8.29 -11.52 0.96
CA ASP A 96 8.73 -10.96 -0.33
C ASP A 96 7.62 -10.78 -1.40
N SER A 97 6.41 -11.31 -1.18
CA SER A 97 5.30 -11.33 -2.14
C SER A 97 4.61 -9.98 -2.39
N LEU A 98 5.20 -8.85 -2.00
CA LEU A 98 4.59 -7.51 -2.13
C LEU A 98 5.48 -6.45 -2.81
N LEU A 99 6.67 -6.82 -3.28
CA LEU A 99 7.54 -5.94 -4.06
C LEU A 99 7.42 -6.22 -5.56
#